data_AF-A0A8X7CS97-F1
#
_entry.id   AF-A0A8X7CS97-F1
#
_cell.length_a   1.000
_cell.length_b   1.000
_cell.length_c   1.000
_cell.angle_alpha   90.00
_cell.angle_beta   90.00
_cell.angle_gamma   90.00
#
_symmetry.space_group_name_H-M   'P 1'
#
loop_
_entity.id
_entity.type
_entity.pdbx_description
1 polymer ?
#
loop_
_entity_poly.entity_id
_entity_poly.type
_entity_poly.pdbx_seq_one_letter_code
_entity_poly.pdbx_strand_id
1 'polypeptide(L)'
;PRKNPRSAESYRPISLLPVLSKIAEKVIQARLNDFLEKENILIPEQHGFRPRLSTTHQLLRVVEFIKEGNNNNQCTAAVFLDIQKAFDRVWHTGLLFKL
;
A
#
# COMPACT_ATOMS: atom_id res chain seq x y z
N PRO A 1 -20.42 -0.19 1.79
CA PRO A 1 -21.72 -0.85 2.12
C PRO A 1 -22.51 -0.26 3.30
N ARG A 2 -22.01 0.75 4.05
CA ARG A 2 -22.75 1.42 5.15
C ARG A 2 -22.70 2.94 5.15
N LYS A 3 -22.24 3.58 4.05
CA LYS A 3 -22.15 5.04 3.97
C LYS A 3 -23.33 5.60 3.20
N ASN A 4 -23.86 6.74 3.64
CA ASN A 4 -25.00 7.40 3.00
C ASN A 4 -24.62 7.82 1.56
N PRO A 5 -25.27 7.30 0.52
CA PRO A 5 -24.93 7.64 -0.87
C PRO A 5 -25.18 9.11 -1.21
N ARG A 6 -25.93 9.85 -0.39
CA ARG A 6 -26.11 11.30 -0.55
C ARG A 6 -25.01 12.13 0.10
N SER A 7 -24.12 11.52 0.88
CA SER A 7 -22.97 12.21 1.48
C SER A 7 -21.76 12.15 0.55
N ALA A 8 -21.14 13.30 0.28
CA ALA A 8 -19.92 13.41 -0.53
C ALA A 8 -18.75 12.59 0.05
N GLU A 9 -18.71 12.42 1.38
CA GLU A 9 -17.66 11.65 2.08
C GLU A 9 -17.71 10.14 1.82
N SER A 10 -18.80 9.68 1.20
CA SER A 10 -18.98 8.29 0.79
C SER A 10 -18.18 7.94 -0.46
N TYR A 11 -17.77 8.95 -1.22
CA TYR A 11 -17.08 8.78 -2.50
C TYR A 11 -15.57 9.00 -2.35
N ARG A 12 -14.81 8.35 -3.23
CA ARG A 12 -13.39 8.62 -3.41
C ARG A 12 -13.25 9.57 -4.61
N PRO A 13 -12.71 10.78 -4.43
CA PRO A 13 -12.43 11.65 -5.56
C PRO A 13 -11.35 11.01 -6.44
N ILE A 14 -11.46 11.18 -7.75
CA ILE A 14 -10.45 10.75 -8.72
C ILE A 14 -9.94 12.01 -9.42
N SER A 15 -8.63 12.24 -9.35
CA SER A 15 -7.98 13.34 -10.07
C SER A 15 -7.70 12.91 -11.50
N LEU A 16 -8.32 13.61 -12.46
CA LEU A 16 -8.04 13.42 -13.88
C LEU A 16 -6.87 14.33 -14.29
N LEU A 17 -5.67 13.77 -14.28
CA LEU A 17 -4.45 14.48 -14.64
C LEU A 17 -4.33 14.68 -16.16
N PRO A 18 -3.74 15.81 -16.61
CA PRO A 18 -3.34 16.00 -18.00
C PRO A 18 -2.41 14.89 -18.49
N VAL A 19 -2.41 14.62 -19.80
CA VAL A 19 -1.60 13.54 -20.40
C VAL A 19 -0.10 13.74 -20.09
N LEU A 20 0.40 14.98 -20.20
CA LEU A 20 1.80 15.29 -19.90
C LEU A 20 2.17 14.98 -18.45
N SER A 21 1.29 15.31 -17.48
CA SER A 21 1.49 15.00 -16.07
C SER A 21 1.57 13.49 -15.83
N LYS A 22 0.69 12.69 -16.46
CA LYS A 22 0.71 11.22 -16.36
C LYS A 22 2.03 10.63 -16.90
N ILE A 23 2.55 11.18 -17.99
CA ILE A 23 3.84 10.77 -18.56
C ILE A 23 4.97 11.09 -17.58
N ALA A 24 5.01 12.32 -17.05
CA ALA A 24 6.01 12.74 -16.09
C ALA A 24 5.99 11.87 -14.82
N GLU A 25 4.80 11.63 -14.25
CA GLU A 25 4.62 10.76 -13.09
C GLU A 25 5.11 9.33 -13.35
N LYS A 26 4.85 8.78 -14.54
CA LYS A 26 5.33 7.44 -14.91
C LYS A 26 6.85 7.35 -14.97
N VAL A 27 7.51 8.39 -15.48
CA VAL A 27 8.98 8.47 -15.50
C VAL A 27 9.54 8.56 -14.08
N ILE A 28 8.96 9.42 -13.24
CA ILE A 28 9.37 9.57 -11.82
C ILE A 28 9.18 8.26 -11.06
N GLN A 29 8.02 7.61 -11.22
CA GLN A 29 7.71 6.34 -10.58
C GLN A 29 8.71 5.24 -10.95
N ALA A 30 9.10 5.13 -12.22
CA ALA A 30 10.08 4.15 -12.66
C ALA A 30 11.44 4.37 -11.95
N ARG A 31 11.95 5.60 -11.97
CA ARG A 31 13.23 5.95 -11.32
C ARG A 31 13.21 5.72 -9.81
N LEU A 32 12.12 6.07 -9.15
CA LEU A 32 11.95 5.85 -7.71
C LEU A 32 11.93 4.36 -7.38
N ASN A 33 11.21 3.54 -8.15
CA ASN A 33 11.19 2.09 -7.94
C ASN A 33 12.57 1.46 -8.08
N ASP A 34 13.33 1.85 -9.11
CA ASP A 34 14.69 1.35 -9.32
C ASP A 34 15.60 1.68 -8.13
N PHE A 35 15.49 2.92 -7.61
CA PHE A 35 16.23 3.34 -6.41
C PHE A 35 15.82 2.56 -5.16
N LEU A 36 14.52 2.43 -4.90
CA LEU A 36 13.99 1.72 -3.73
C LEU A 36 14.37 0.24 -3.72
N GLU A 37 14.42 -0.40 -4.90
CA GLU A 37 14.87 -1.80 -5.02
C GLU A 37 16.38 -1.93 -4.84
N LYS A 38 17.18 -1.06 -5.46
CA LYS A 38 18.64 -1.09 -5.38
C LYS A 38 19.15 -0.90 -3.95
N GLU A 39 18.56 0.05 -3.23
CA GLU A 39 18.96 0.39 -1.85
C GLU A 39 18.22 -0.45 -0.79
N ASN A 40 17.36 -1.39 -1.20
CA ASN A 40 16.57 -2.26 -0.33
C ASN A 40 15.81 -1.50 0.78
N ILE A 41 15.19 -0.36 0.43
CA ILE A 41 14.54 0.55 1.39
C ILE A 41 13.20 -0.01 1.88
N LEU A 42 12.50 -0.78 1.04
CA LEU A 42 11.20 -1.33 1.36
C LEU A 42 11.33 -2.67 2.09
N ILE A 43 10.57 -2.84 3.17
CA ILE A 43 10.51 -4.11 3.91
C ILE A 43 10.03 -5.27 3.01
N PRO A 44 10.58 -6.48 3.16
CA PRO A 44 10.18 -7.66 2.36
C PRO A 44 8.70 -8.05 2.51
N GLU A 45 8.08 -7.69 3.62
CA GLU A 45 6.66 -7.94 3.94
C GLU A 45 5.71 -7.05 3.14
N GLN A 46 6.19 -5.94 2.56
CA GLN A 46 5.34 -5.02 1.81
C GLN A 46 5.11 -5.55 0.39
N HIS A 47 3.92 -6.08 0.14
CA HIS A 47 3.55 -6.61 -1.17
C HIS A 47 2.73 -5.62 -2.02
N GLY A 48 2.06 -4.65 -1.37
CA GLY A 48 1.30 -3.63 -2.06
C GLY A 48 2.19 -2.71 -2.89
N PHE A 49 1.76 -2.41 -4.13
CA PHE A 49 2.43 -1.50 -5.05
C PHE A 49 3.89 -1.88 -5.39
N ARG A 50 4.31 -3.14 -5.16
CA ARG A 50 5.62 -3.65 -5.57
C ARG A 50 5.51 -4.47 -6.85
N PRO A 51 6.48 -4.35 -7.79
CA PRO A 51 6.49 -5.20 -8.96
C PRO A 51 6.72 -6.66 -8.54
N ARG A 52 6.16 -7.60 -9.31
CA ARG A 52 6.30 -9.06 -9.12
C ARG A 52 5.70 -9.63 -7.81
N LEU A 53 5.12 -8.80 -6.94
CA LEU A 53 4.38 -9.24 -5.76
C LEU A 53 2.88 -9.02 -5.96
N SER A 54 2.07 -9.89 -5.35
CA SER A 54 0.62 -9.85 -5.47
C SER A 54 -0.05 -10.04 -4.10
N THR A 55 -1.36 -9.80 -4.06
CA THR A 55 -2.19 -10.08 -2.88
C THR A 55 -2.24 -11.57 -2.55
N THR A 56 -2.09 -12.46 -3.54
CA THR A 56 -2.05 -13.91 -3.32
C THR A 56 -0.78 -14.34 -2.60
N HIS A 57 0.38 -13.76 -2.95
CA HIS A 57 1.63 -13.99 -2.22
C HIS A 57 1.52 -13.55 -0.75
N GLN A 58 0.96 -12.36 -0.50
CA GLN A 58 0.75 -11.88 0.87
C GLN A 58 -0.23 -12.77 1.66
N LEU A 59 -1.31 -13.23 1.01
CA LEU A 59 -2.26 -14.14 1.63
C LEU A 59 -1.60 -15.48 1.99
N LEU A 60 -0.82 -16.05 1.08
CA LEU A 60 -0.08 -17.30 1.33
C LEU A 60 0.82 -17.15 2.56
N ARG A 61 1.59 -16.07 2.62
CA ARG A 61 2.48 -15.76 3.75
C ARG A 61 1.73 -15.69 5.10
N VAL A 62 0.58 -15.02 5.13
CA VAL A 62 -0.25 -14.93 6.36
C VAL A 62 -0.80 -16.30 6.75
N VAL A 63 -1.25 -17.10 5.78
CA VAL A 63 -1.75 -18.46 6.03
C VAL A 63 -0.64 -19.37 6.56
N GLU A 64 0.56 -19.29 6.01
CA GLU A 64 1.74 -20.03 6.49
C GLU A 64 2.08 -19.66 7.93
N PHE A 65 2.12 -18.37 8.25
CA PHE A 65 2.36 -17.89 9.61
C PHE A 65 1.33 -18.43 10.61
N ILE A 66 0.04 -18.44 10.24
CA ILE A 66 -1.03 -19.01 11.08
C ILE A 66 -0.84 -20.52 11.27
N LYS A 67 -0.53 -21.24 10.19
CA LYS A 67 -0.31 -22.70 10.24
C LYS A 67 0.90 -23.07 11.10
N GLU A 68 1.99 -22.32 10.99
CA GLU A 68 3.20 -22.53 11.78
C GLU A 68 2.92 -22.33 13.28
N GLY A 69 2.23 -21.26 13.66
CA GLY A 69 1.82 -21.05 15.04
C GLY A 69 0.92 -22.17 15.56
N ASN A 70 -0.03 -22.65 14.75
CA ASN A 70 -0.87 -23.78 15.11
C ASN A 70 -0.06 -25.08 15.30
N ASN A 71 0.90 -25.38 14.42
CA ASN A 71 1.76 -26.56 14.53
C ASN A 71 2.64 -26.51 15.78
N ASN A 72 3.02 -25.31 16.23
CA ASN A 72 3.83 -25.11 17.42
C ASN A 72 3.00 -24.98 18.72
N ASN A 73 1.69 -25.27 18.67
CA ASN A 73 0.74 -25.07 19.78
C ASN A 73 0.75 -23.63 20.35
N GLN A 74 1.03 -22.64 19.52
CA GLN A 74 1.02 -21.23 19.88
C GLN A 74 -0.35 -20.60 19.64
N CYS A 75 -0.72 -19.62 20.47
CA CYS A 75 -1.87 -18.78 20.21
C CYS A 75 -1.50 -17.69 19.19
N THR A 76 -2.00 -17.83 17.96
CA THR A 76 -1.75 -16.85 16.90
C THR A 76 -2.87 -15.80 16.85
N ALA A 77 -2.51 -14.52 16.93
CA ALA A 77 -3.43 -13.40 16.76
C ALA A 77 -3.03 -12.54 15.56
N ALA A 78 -4.01 -11.93 14.89
CA ALA A 78 -3.80 -11.00 13.78
C ALA A 78 -4.45 -9.65 14.07
N VAL A 79 -3.73 -8.56 13.77
CA VAL A 79 -4.23 -7.18 13.89
C VAL A 79 -4.27 -6.57 12.50
N PHE A 80 -5.45 -6.13 12.08
CA PHE A 80 -5.66 -5.47 10.79
C PHE A 80 -5.85 -3.97 10.99
N LEU A 81 -5.04 -3.18 10.29
CA LEU A 81 -5.06 -1.72 10.35
C LEU A 81 -5.48 -1.18 8.98
N ASP A 82 -6.39 -0.21 8.96
CA ASP A 82 -6.80 0.51 7.76
C ASP A 82 -6.76 2.02 8.00
N ILE A 83 -6.24 2.77 7.03
CA ILE A 83 -6.15 4.23 7.11
C ILE A 83 -7.28 4.84 6.30
N GLN A 84 -8.23 5.47 6.99
CA GLN A 84 -9.31 6.19 6.33
C GLN A 84 -8.75 7.36 5.50
N LYS A 85 -9.13 7.43 4.21
CA LYS A 85 -8.73 8.50 3.27
C LYS A 85 -7.20 8.68 3.17
N ALA A 86 -6.45 7.57 3.07
CA ALA A 86 -4.98 7.57 3.10
C ALA A 86 -4.32 8.57 2.13
N PHE A 87 -4.78 8.68 0.89
CA PHE A 87 -4.22 9.60 -0.10
C PHE A 87 -4.58 11.07 0.17
N ASP A 88 -5.76 11.34 0.72
CA ASP A 88 -6.19 12.70 1.06
C ASP A 88 -5.52 13.22 2.35
N ARG A 89 -4.99 12.32 3.19
CA ARG A 89 -4.40 12.61 4.50
C ARG A 89 -2.87 12.57 4.51
N VAL A 90 -2.23 12.61 3.34
CA VAL A 90 -0.76 12.61 3.25
C VAL A 90 -0.20 13.87 3.91
N TRP A 91 0.72 13.69 4.85
CA TRP A 91 1.44 14.80 5.48
C TRP A 91 2.54 15.30 4.54
N HIS A 92 2.23 16.30 3.71
CA HIS A 92 3.14 16.78 2.66
C HIS A 92 4.50 17.23 3.18
N THR A 93 4.57 17.97 4.29
CA THR A 93 5.86 18.41 4.87
C THR A 93 6.71 17.21 5.31
N GLY A 94 6.11 16.22 5.97
CA GLY A 94 6.82 15.00 6.38
C GLY A 94 7.24 14.14 5.19
N LEU A 95 6.40 14.07 4.14
CA LEU A 95 6.75 13.37 2.91
C LEU A 95 7.96 14.02 2.21
N LEU A 96 7.97 15.34 2.08
CA LEU A 96 9.08 16.08 1.47
C LEU A 96 10.37 15.97 2.28
N PHE A 97 10.29 15.88 3.61
CA PHE A 97 11.47 15.64 4.44
C PHE A 97 12.03 14.21 4.29
N LYS A 98 11.16 13.24 3.99
CA LYS A 98 11.55 11.83 3.79
C LYS A 98 12.19 11.58 2.41
N LEU A 99 11.74 12.32 1.39
CA LEU A 99 12.22 12.23 0.01
C LEU A 99 13.56 12.96 -0.17
#